data_AF-A0A846C1A4-F1
#
_entry.id   AF-A0A846C1A4-F1
#
_cell.length_a   1.000
_cell.length_b   1.000
_cell.length_c   1.000
_cell.angle_alpha   90.00
_cell.angle_beta   90.00
_cell.angle_gamma   90.00
#
_symmetry.space_group_name_H-M   'P 1'
#
loop_
_entity.id
_entity.type
_entity.pdbx_description
1 polymer ?
#
loop_
_entity_poly.entity_id
_entity_poly.type
_entity_poly.pdbx_seq_one_letter_code
_entity_poly.pdbx_strand_id
1 'polypeptide(L)'
;FQYPAIATEFFGLLRSWHERGKNEAVWKKLRLVIVHSKEVYIPLNINQSPFNVGLPIELPELNQPQVQELLSRHQLDWTNSQVGQLMVMLGGHPYLVRVALYQIARGRMTLEQLLAIAPTEEGPYSDHLRRHLLNLEEDPTLVAAAKEVVAADSPIEIKTAEAFKLRSMGLVKFQGNAVMPLCNLYREYFCDRL
;
A
#
# COMPACT_ATOMS: atom_id res chain seq x y z
N PHE A 1 -8.96 16.80 2.54
CA PHE A 1 -8.09 17.79 3.21
C PHE A 1 -8.91 18.59 4.21
N GLN A 2 -8.34 18.90 5.37
CA GLN A 2 -9.03 19.70 6.40
C GLN A 2 -9.39 21.12 5.91
N TYR A 3 -8.69 21.63 4.90
CA TYR A 3 -8.91 22.96 4.32
C TYR A 3 -9.07 22.88 2.80
N PRO A 4 -10.29 22.69 2.27
CA PRO A 4 -10.54 22.47 0.84
C PRO A 4 -10.09 23.63 -0.06
N ALA A 5 -10.33 24.88 0.34
CA ALA A 5 -9.95 26.05 -0.46
C ALA A 5 -8.42 26.12 -0.67
N ILE A 6 -7.66 25.95 0.42
CA ILE A 6 -6.19 25.93 0.38
C ILE A 6 -5.69 24.77 -0.51
N ALA A 7 -6.29 23.58 -0.37
CA ALA A 7 -5.92 22.42 -1.17
C ALA A 7 -6.13 22.68 -2.67
N THR A 8 -7.29 23.23 -3.06
CA THR A 8 -7.60 23.54 -4.46
C THR A 8 -6.61 24.55 -5.05
N GLU A 9 -6.35 25.66 -4.35
CA GLU A 9 -5.41 26.67 -4.83
C GLU A 9 -3.97 26.13 -4.93
N PHE A 10 -3.53 25.40 -3.90
CA PHE A 10 -2.20 24.80 -3.88
C PHE A 10 -1.99 23.80 -5.02
N PHE A 11 -2.95 22.89 -5.25
CA PHE A 11 -2.86 21.92 -6.34
C PHE A 11 -2.95 22.58 -7.72
N GLY A 12 -3.80 23.60 -7.87
CA GLY A 12 -3.86 24.42 -9.08
C GLY A 12 -2.53 25.13 -9.38
N LEU A 13 -1.82 25.60 -8.35
CA LEU A 13 -0.49 26.20 -8.49
C LEU A 13 0.53 25.19 -9.02
N LEU A 14 0.59 23.98 -8.44
CA LEU A 14 1.49 22.92 -8.91
C LEU A 14 1.20 22.54 -10.38
N ARG A 15 -0.08 22.40 -10.72
CA ARG A 15 -0.54 22.15 -12.10
C ARG A 15 -0.06 23.26 -13.05
N SER A 16 -0.21 24.53 -12.64
CA SER A 16 0.20 25.68 -13.44
C SER A 16 1.71 25.66 -13.71
N TRP A 17 2.54 25.44 -12.69
CA TRP A 17 3.99 25.35 -12.86
C TRP A 17 4.41 24.23 -13.82
N HIS A 18 3.76 23.06 -13.74
CA HIS A 18 4.00 21.97 -14.68
C HIS A 18 3.68 22.39 -16.13
N GLU A 19 2.54 23.03 -16.38
CA GLU A 19 2.18 23.47 -17.75
C GLU A 19 3.09 24.56 -18.28
N ARG A 20 3.47 25.53 -17.45
CA ARG A 20 4.45 26.56 -17.83
C ARG A 20 5.79 25.93 -18.19
N GLY A 21 6.19 24.87 -17.49
CA GLY A 21 7.38 24.08 -17.79
C GLY A 21 7.41 23.46 -19.20
N LYS A 22 6.27 23.33 -19.90
CA LYS A 22 6.24 22.84 -21.28
C LYS A 22 6.67 23.92 -22.28
N ASN A 23 6.30 25.17 -22.03
CA ASN A 23 6.35 26.24 -23.02
C ASN A 23 7.38 27.34 -22.69
N GLU A 24 7.66 27.61 -21.41
CA GLU A 24 8.50 28.72 -20.97
C GLU A 24 9.91 28.26 -20.58
N ALA A 25 10.95 28.88 -21.16
CA ALA A 25 12.35 28.48 -20.98
C ALA A 25 12.84 28.53 -19.52
N VAL A 26 12.36 29.48 -18.73
CA VAL A 26 12.70 29.60 -17.31
C VAL A 26 12.10 28.43 -16.53
N TRP A 27 10.83 28.12 -16.76
CA TRP A 27 10.10 27.06 -16.05
C TRP A 27 10.57 25.65 -16.43
N LYS A 28 11.17 25.46 -17.61
CA LYS A 28 11.84 24.20 -17.99
C LYS A 28 12.97 23.80 -17.04
N LYS A 29 13.49 24.72 -16.21
CA LYS A 29 14.51 24.43 -15.19
C LYS A 29 13.93 23.89 -13.87
N LEU A 30 12.62 24.03 -13.64
CA LEU A 30 11.95 23.48 -12.47
C LEU A 30 11.63 21.99 -12.68
N ARG A 31 11.89 21.18 -11.65
CA ARG A 31 11.48 19.77 -11.58
C ARG A 31 10.62 19.60 -10.34
N LEU A 32 9.41 19.10 -10.53
CA LEU A 32 8.47 18.81 -9.45
C LEU A 32 8.34 17.29 -9.33
N VAL A 33 8.48 16.79 -8.11
CA VAL A 33 8.21 15.39 -7.76
C VAL A 33 7.11 15.39 -6.72
N ILE A 34 6.02 14.69 -7.02
CA ILE A 34 4.86 14.58 -6.13
C ILE A 34 4.72 13.11 -5.75
N VAL A 35 4.77 12.83 -4.45
CA VAL A 35 4.53 11.49 -3.89
C VAL A 35 3.17 11.53 -3.19
N HIS A 36 2.29 10.60 -3.53
CA HIS A 36 0.96 10.53 -2.93
C HIS A 36 0.50 9.08 -2.77
N SER A 37 -0.28 8.82 -1.71
CA SER A 37 -1.06 7.60 -1.56
C SER A 37 -2.41 7.77 -2.26
N LYS A 38 -3.03 6.66 -2.67
CA LYS A 38 -4.42 6.66 -3.17
C LYS A 38 -5.45 6.36 -2.07
N GLU A 39 -5.01 6.06 -0.85
CA GLU A 39 -5.86 5.69 0.29
C GLU A 39 -6.93 6.75 0.61
N VAL A 40 -6.58 8.03 0.45
CA VAL A 40 -7.53 9.15 0.58
C VAL A 40 -7.86 9.67 -0.81
N TYR A 41 -8.98 9.21 -1.38
CA TYR A 41 -9.47 9.73 -2.66
C TYR A 41 -9.93 11.18 -2.50
N ILE A 42 -9.27 12.10 -3.21
CA ILE A 42 -9.64 13.52 -3.21
C ILE A 42 -10.31 13.84 -4.55
N PRO A 43 -11.60 14.22 -4.56
CA PRO A 43 -12.26 14.70 -5.77
C PRO A 43 -11.73 16.09 -6.10
N LEU A 44 -10.67 16.15 -6.91
CA LEU A 44 -10.18 17.39 -7.51
C LEU A 44 -10.80 17.57 -8.90
N ASN A 45 -11.02 18.82 -9.31
CA ASN A 45 -11.33 19.13 -10.70
C ASN A 45 -10.22 18.57 -11.59
N ILE A 46 -10.58 17.77 -12.59
CA ILE A 46 -9.63 17.08 -13.48
C ILE A 46 -8.64 18.04 -14.16
N ASN A 47 -9.05 19.27 -14.42
CA ASN A 47 -8.20 20.29 -15.06
C ASN A 47 -7.24 20.96 -14.07
N GLN A 48 -7.49 20.84 -12.77
CA GLN A 48 -6.67 21.42 -11.69
C GLN A 48 -5.82 20.38 -10.96
N SER A 49 -6.12 19.09 -11.11
CA SER A 49 -5.39 18.01 -10.45
C SER A 49 -3.95 17.93 -10.97
N PRO A 50 -2.92 18.00 -10.11
CA PRO A 50 -1.54 17.76 -10.52
C PRO A 50 -1.23 16.25 -10.59
N PHE A 51 -2.16 15.38 -10.17
CA PHE A 51 -1.95 13.93 -10.09
C PHE A 51 -2.23 13.19 -11.41
N ASN A 52 -2.84 13.86 -12.39
CA ASN A 52 -3.14 13.26 -13.70
C ASN A 52 -2.22 13.77 -14.82
N VAL A 53 -1.11 14.44 -14.47
CA VAL A 53 -0.14 14.97 -15.42
C VAL A 53 1.29 14.59 -15.04
N GLY A 54 2.21 14.76 -16.00
CA GLY A 54 3.61 14.42 -15.83
C GLY A 54 3.88 12.95 -16.10
N LEU A 55 5.01 12.45 -15.60
CA LEU A 55 5.42 11.06 -15.72
C LEU A 55 4.95 10.28 -14.48
N PRO A 56 3.96 9.38 -14.60
CA PRO A 56 3.55 8.53 -13.48
C PRO A 56 4.63 7.48 -13.22
N ILE A 57 5.05 7.35 -11.96
CA ILE A 57 5.93 6.27 -11.49
C ILE A 57 5.17 5.48 -10.45
N GLU A 58 4.79 4.25 -10.79
CA GLU A 58 4.20 3.31 -9.83
C GLU A 58 5.32 2.59 -9.07
N LEU A 59 5.17 2.49 -7.77
CA LEU A 59 6.10 1.76 -6.89
C LEU A 59 5.45 0.43 -6.52
N PRO A 60 5.82 -0.68 -7.18
CA PRO A 60 5.25 -1.98 -6.90
C PRO A 60 5.81 -2.54 -5.58
N GLU A 61 5.22 -3.64 -5.15
CA GLU A 61 5.76 -4.48 -4.11
C GLU A 61 7.17 -5.00 -4.48
N LEU A 62 8.01 -5.25 -3.48
CA LEU A 62 9.34 -5.80 -3.69
C LEU A 62 9.23 -7.23 -4.18
N ASN A 63 9.96 -7.55 -5.24
CA ASN A 63 10.14 -8.94 -5.66
C ASN A 63 11.16 -9.68 -4.78
N GLN A 64 11.22 -11.00 -4.91
CA GLN A 64 12.12 -11.84 -4.12
C GLN A 64 13.60 -11.41 -4.21
N PRO A 65 14.19 -11.14 -5.40
CA PRO A 65 15.55 -10.60 -5.51
C PRO A 65 15.76 -9.28 -4.74
N GLN A 66 14.79 -8.37 -4.78
CA GLN A 66 14.87 -7.11 -4.03
C GLN A 66 14.80 -7.32 -2.51
N VAL A 67 14.01 -8.30 -2.04
CA VAL A 67 13.98 -8.67 -0.62
C VAL A 67 15.30 -9.34 -0.19
N GLN A 68 15.91 -10.16 -1.03
CA GLN A 68 17.25 -10.74 -0.77
C GLN A 68 18.35 -9.68 -0.69
N GLU A 69 18.31 -8.67 -1.56
CA GLU A 69 19.20 -7.51 -1.49
C GLU A 69 19.00 -6.74 -0.18
N LEU A 70 17.74 -6.56 0.24
CA LEU A 70 17.43 -5.90 1.50
C LEU A 70 17.93 -6.71 2.72
N LEU A 71 17.77 -8.03 2.71
CA LEU A 71 18.31 -8.94 3.73
C LEU A 71 19.82 -8.80 3.87
N SER A 72 20.55 -8.75 2.75
CA SER A 72 22.00 -8.54 2.74
C SER A 72 22.39 -7.23 3.44
N ARG A 73 21.64 -6.14 3.20
CA ARG A 73 21.83 -4.84 3.87
C ARG A 73 21.50 -4.88 5.37
N HIS A 74 20.66 -5.80 5.78
CA HIS A 74 20.35 -6.10 7.18
C HIS A 74 21.31 -7.12 7.81
N GLN A 75 22.31 -7.63 7.06
CA GLN A 75 23.24 -8.66 7.51
C GLN A 75 22.54 -9.95 7.96
N LEU A 76 21.42 -10.28 7.32
CA LEU A 76 20.66 -11.50 7.56
C LEU A 76 20.97 -12.51 6.45
N ASP A 77 21.51 -13.67 6.83
CA ASP A 77 21.81 -14.77 5.91
C ASP A 77 20.64 -15.76 5.89
N TRP A 78 19.68 -15.53 5.00
CA TRP A 78 18.45 -16.30 4.89
C TRP A 78 18.44 -17.19 3.66
N THR A 79 17.90 -18.38 3.81
CA THR A 79 17.62 -19.29 2.70
C THR A 79 16.45 -18.79 1.84
N ASN A 80 16.38 -19.25 0.59
CA ASN A 80 15.25 -18.97 -0.29
C ASN A 80 13.90 -19.40 0.30
N SER A 81 13.89 -20.45 1.13
CA SER A 81 12.69 -20.91 1.82
C SER A 81 12.19 -19.89 2.84
N GLN A 82 13.10 -19.34 3.66
CA GLN A 82 12.76 -18.29 4.64
C GLN A 82 12.27 -17.00 3.95
N VAL A 83 12.90 -16.62 2.84
CA VAL A 83 12.43 -15.50 2.01
C VAL A 83 11.03 -15.79 1.48
N GLY A 84 10.79 -17.00 0.98
CA GLY A 84 9.47 -17.44 0.51
C GLY A 84 8.40 -17.35 1.58
N GLN A 85 8.67 -17.81 2.81
CA GLN A 85 7.74 -17.71 3.93
C GLN A 85 7.39 -16.26 4.26
N LEU A 86 8.39 -15.37 4.32
CA LEU A 86 8.17 -13.94 4.54
C LEU A 86 7.35 -13.31 3.40
N MET A 87 7.63 -13.69 2.16
CA MET A 87 6.93 -13.20 0.98
C MET A 87 5.46 -13.66 0.93
N VAL A 88 5.16 -14.88 1.37
CA VAL A 88 3.77 -15.34 1.52
C VAL A 88 3.03 -14.50 2.56
N MET A 89 3.66 -14.26 3.72
CA MET A 89 3.05 -13.48 4.80
C MET A 89 2.85 -12.00 4.42
N LEU A 90 3.83 -11.35 3.79
CA LEU A 90 3.86 -9.89 3.63
C LEU A 90 3.74 -9.39 2.17
N GLY A 91 3.72 -10.30 1.19
CA GLY A 91 3.51 -9.98 -0.22
C GLY A 91 4.56 -9.09 -0.88
N GLY A 92 5.72 -8.88 -0.24
CA GLY A 92 6.72 -7.92 -0.70
C GLY A 92 6.40 -6.46 -0.38
N HIS A 93 5.36 -6.17 0.42
CA HIS A 93 5.00 -4.80 0.76
C HIS A 93 6.17 -4.09 1.47
N PRO A 94 6.74 -2.99 0.93
CA PRO A 94 8.00 -2.42 1.42
C PRO A 94 8.00 -2.07 2.91
N TYR A 95 6.93 -1.45 3.41
CA TYR A 95 6.77 -1.14 4.84
C TYR A 95 6.75 -2.41 5.71
N LEU A 96 5.89 -3.39 5.39
CA LEU A 96 5.75 -4.63 6.17
C LEU A 96 7.07 -5.40 6.21
N VAL A 97 7.71 -5.60 5.05
CA VAL A 97 9.01 -6.27 4.94
C VAL A 97 10.05 -5.54 5.78
N ARG A 98 10.13 -4.21 5.69
CA ARG A 98 11.12 -3.44 6.46
C ARG A 98 10.92 -3.56 7.97
N VAL A 99 9.67 -3.57 8.45
CA VAL A 99 9.35 -3.78 9.86
C VAL A 99 9.80 -5.18 10.31
N ALA A 100 9.48 -6.24 9.56
CA ALA A 100 9.94 -7.60 9.87
C ALA A 100 11.47 -7.68 9.97
N LEU A 101 12.16 -7.23 8.93
CA LEU A 101 13.61 -7.31 8.86
C LEU A 101 14.27 -6.48 9.96
N TYR A 102 13.68 -5.34 10.34
CA TYR A 102 14.19 -4.55 11.45
C TYR A 102 14.07 -5.29 12.79
N GLN A 103 12.93 -5.93 13.10
CA GLN A 103 12.78 -6.67 14.35
C GLN A 103 13.75 -7.86 14.44
N ILE A 104 13.90 -8.59 13.33
CA ILE A 104 14.76 -9.78 13.26
C ILE A 104 16.25 -9.39 13.28
N ALA A 105 16.67 -8.40 12.49
CA ALA A 105 18.07 -7.96 12.46
C ALA A 105 18.52 -7.36 13.81
N ARG A 106 17.58 -6.87 14.63
CA ARG A 106 17.85 -6.40 16.00
C ARG A 106 17.83 -7.52 17.04
N GLY A 107 17.63 -8.77 16.64
CA GLY A 107 17.57 -9.94 17.52
C GLY A 107 16.37 -9.95 18.46
N ARG A 108 15.28 -9.23 18.12
CA ARG A 108 14.11 -9.11 19.00
C ARG A 108 13.14 -10.28 18.87
N MET A 109 13.12 -10.94 17.71
CA MET A 109 12.30 -12.11 17.44
C MET A 109 12.88 -12.92 16.27
N THR A 110 12.52 -14.19 16.17
CA THR A 110 12.82 -15.04 15.02
C THR A 110 11.80 -14.85 13.89
N LEU A 111 12.10 -15.35 12.70
CA LEU A 111 11.11 -15.41 11.61
C LEU A 111 9.89 -16.24 12.02
N GLU A 112 10.09 -17.38 12.68
CA GLU A 112 8.99 -18.25 13.14
C GLU A 112 8.06 -17.52 14.11
N GLN A 113 8.62 -16.85 15.11
CA GLN A 113 7.85 -16.03 16.04
C GLN A 113 7.10 -14.92 15.30
N LEU A 114 7.78 -14.21 14.40
CA LEU A 114 7.16 -13.16 13.60
C LEU A 114 5.97 -13.69 12.81
N LEU A 115 6.11 -14.82 12.11
CA LEU A 115 5.02 -15.39 11.31
C LEU A 115 3.83 -15.79 12.18
N ALA A 116 4.07 -16.29 13.41
CA ALA A 116 3.02 -16.68 14.33
C ALA A 116 2.22 -15.48 14.89
N ILE A 117 2.89 -14.37 15.19
CA ILE A 117 2.23 -13.20 15.83
C ILE A 117 1.89 -12.08 14.85
N ALA A 118 2.42 -12.10 13.62
CA ALA A 118 2.21 -11.03 12.65
C ALA A 118 0.74 -10.61 12.47
N PRO A 119 -0.23 -11.54 12.32
CA PRO A 119 -1.64 -11.19 12.14
C PRO A 119 -2.39 -10.99 13.47
N THR A 120 -1.71 -10.68 14.57
CA THR A 120 -2.36 -10.51 15.89
C THR A 120 -2.14 -9.10 16.46
N GLU A 121 -2.85 -8.78 17.54
CA GLU A 121 -2.64 -7.53 18.29
C GLU A 121 -1.28 -7.46 19.01
N GLU A 122 -0.63 -8.62 19.22
CA GLU A 122 0.74 -8.71 19.76
C GLU A 122 1.80 -8.46 18.68
N GLY A 123 1.43 -8.69 17.42
CA GLY A 123 2.33 -8.56 16.28
C GLY A 123 2.88 -7.15 16.06
N PRO A 124 4.01 -7.02 15.34
CA PRO A 124 4.63 -5.73 15.05
C PRO A 124 3.80 -4.85 14.09
N TYR A 125 2.67 -5.36 13.59
CA TYR A 125 1.78 -4.68 12.65
C TYR A 125 0.46 -4.24 13.28
N SER A 126 0.24 -4.45 14.58
CA SER A 126 -1.06 -4.23 15.24
C SER A 126 -1.64 -2.84 15.00
N ASP A 127 -0.87 -1.77 15.23
CA ASP A 127 -1.31 -0.39 14.96
C ASP A 127 -1.66 -0.17 13.48
N HIS A 128 -0.93 -0.83 12.58
CA HIS A 128 -1.18 -0.70 11.15
C HIS A 128 -2.47 -1.41 10.74
N LEU A 129 -2.66 -2.63 11.21
CA LEU A 129 -3.82 -3.46 10.92
C LEU A 129 -5.09 -2.88 11.54
N ARG A 130 -5.02 -2.43 12.81
CA ARG A 130 -6.13 -1.79 13.52
C ARG A 130 -6.59 -0.52 12.83
N ARG A 131 -5.67 0.32 12.35
CA ARG A 131 -6.02 1.52 11.56
C ARG A 131 -6.78 1.14 10.29
N HIS A 132 -6.34 0.11 9.57
CA HIS A 132 -7.08 -0.35 8.38
C HIS A 132 -8.45 -0.94 8.75
N LEU A 133 -8.57 -1.68 9.84
CA LEU A 133 -9.85 -2.19 10.34
C LEU A 133 -10.83 -1.04 10.62
N LEU A 134 -10.41 -0.03 11.39
CA LEU A 134 -11.23 1.14 11.69
C LEU A 134 -11.66 1.87 10.40
N ASN A 135 -10.75 2.04 9.44
CA ASN A 135 -11.07 2.66 8.15
C ASN A 135 -12.07 1.83 7.31
N LEU A 136 -12.03 0.50 7.41
CA LEU A 136 -13.02 -0.37 6.75
C LEU A 136 -14.39 -0.22 7.41
N GLU A 137 -14.45 -0.23 8.74
CA GLU A 137 -15.67 -0.17 9.54
C GLU A 137 -16.47 1.13 9.36
N GLU A 138 -15.86 2.20 8.84
CA GLU A 138 -16.56 3.43 8.45
C GLU A 138 -17.57 3.22 7.30
N ASP A 139 -17.44 2.13 6.52
CA ASP A 139 -18.24 1.88 5.33
C ASP A 139 -18.74 0.43 5.26
N PRO A 140 -20.02 0.15 5.60
CA PRO A 140 -20.57 -1.21 5.62
C PRO A 140 -20.47 -1.96 4.31
N THR A 141 -20.52 -1.28 3.15
CA THR A 141 -20.38 -1.97 1.85
C THR A 141 -18.93 -2.39 1.61
N LEU A 142 -17.98 -1.59 2.08
CA LEU A 142 -16.56 -1.92 2.03
C LEU A 142 -16.21 -3.07 2.97
N VAL A 143 -16.81 -3.11 4.18
CA VAL A 143 -16.71 -4.24 5.10
C VAL A 143 -17.18 -5.53 4.43
N ALA A 144 -18.37 -5.53 3.83
CA ALA A 144 -18.91 -6.70 3.15
C ALA A 144 -17.99 -7.18 2.02
N ALA A 145 -17.52 -6.27 1.18
CA ALA A 145 -16.59 -6.59 0.11
C ALA A 145 -15.25 -7.13 0.64
N ALA A 146 -14.71 -6.55 1.71
CA ALA A 146 -13.48 -7.03 2.34
C ALA A 146 -13.64 -8.45 2.89
N LYS A 147 -14.77 -8.76 3.55
CA LYS A 147 -15.10 -10.12 4.02
C LYS A 147 -15.09 -11.14 2.90
N GLU A 148 -15.76 -10.82 1.78
CA GLU A 148 -15.79 -11.71 0.61
C GLU A 148 -14.38 -11.99 0.09
N VAL A 149 -13.54 -10.96 0.00
CA VAL A 149 -12.18 -11.08 -0.53
C VAL A 149 -11.25 -11.88 0.39
N VAL A 150 -11.33 -11.68 1.71
CA VAL A 150 -10.46 -12.42 2.66
C VAL A 150 -10.91 -13.86 2.86
N ALA A 151 -12.19 -14.17 2.68
CA ALA A 151 -12.72 -15.54 2.76
C ALA A 151 -12.44 -16.38 1.50
N ALA A 152 -12.18 -15.75 0.35
CA ALA A 152 -12.00 -16.46 -0.92
C ALA A 152 -10.59 -17.04 -1.10
N ASP A 153 -10.48 -18.33 -1.43
CA ASP A 153 -9.19 -19.01 -1.70
C ASP A 153 -8.57 -18.60 -3.05
N SER A 154 -9.39 -18.07 -3.96
CA SER A 154 -9.00 -17.61 -5.29
C SER A 154 -9.46 -16.15 -5.51
N PRO A 155 -8.90 -15.43 -6.50
CA PRO A 155 -9.35 -14.10 -6.84
C PRO A 155 -10.84 -14.08 -7.22
N ILE A 156 -11.57 -13.09 -6.72
CA ILE A 156 -13.00 -12.91 -6.97
C ILE A 156 -13.30 -11.55 -7.59
N GLU A 157 -14.35 -11.47 -8.39
CA GLU A 157 -14.88 -10.18 -8.84
C GLU A 157 -15.83 -9.61 -7.80
N ILE A 158 -15.54 -8.39 -7.36
CA ILE A 158 -16.44 -7.57 -6.54
C ILE A 158 -16.79 -6.31 -7.31
N LYS A 159 -17.72 -5.51 -6.79
CA LYS A 159 -18.08 -4.23 -7.40
C LYS A 159 -16.85 -3.33 -7.58
N THR A 160 -16.80 -2.62 -8.70
CA THR A 160 -15.64 -1.84 -9.14
C THR A 160 -15.24 -0.74 -8.17
N ALA A 161 -16.21 -0.07 -7.53
CA ALA A 161 -15.92 1.02 -6.58
C ALA A 161 -15.22 0.48 -5.32
N GLU A 162 -15.68 -0.65 -4.80
CA GLU A 162 -15.15 -1.35 -3.64
C GLU A 162 -13.77 -1.94 -3.97
N ALA A 163 -13.60 -2.59 -5.13
CA ALA A 163 -12.31 -3.08 -5.60
C ALA A 163 -11.26 -1.95 -5.70
N PHE A 164 -11.65 -0.81 -6.29
CA PHE A 164 -10.78 0.35 -6.40
C PHE A 164 -10.43 0.92 -5.02
N LYS A 165 -11.40 1.05 -4.12
CA LYS A 165 -11.19 1.56 -2.75
C LYS A 165 -10.27 0.64 -1.95
N LEU A 166 -10.50 -0.67 -1.95
CA LEU A 166 -9.63 -1.65 -1.29
C LEU A 166 -8.20 -1.64 -1.87
N ARG A 167 -8.04 -1.52 -3.19
CA ARG A 167 -6.71 -1.40 -3.83
C ARG A 167 -6.03 -0.10 -3.42
N SER A 168 -6.79 0.98 -3.33
CA SER A 168 -6.28 2.30 -2.94
C SER A 168 -5.77 2.35 -1.49
N MET A 169 -6.39 1.54 -0.62
CA MET A 169 -5.94 1.32 0.77
C MET A 169 -4.73 0.37 0.85
N GLY A 170 -4.31 -0.24 -0.26
CA GLY A 170 -3.21 -1.20 -0.28
C GLY A 170 -3.57 -2.57 0.30
N LEU A 171 -4.85 -2.91 0.45
CA LEU A 171 -5.29 -4.16 1.08
C LEU A 171 -5.43 -5.33 0.10
N VAL A 172 -5.69 -5.02 -1.18
CA VAL A 172 -5.88 -6.02 -2.25
C VAL A 172 -5.00 -5.74 -3.46
N LYS A 173 -4.86 -6.74 -4.31
CA LYS A 173 -4.26 -6.64 -5.65
C LYS A 173 -5.21 -7.21 -6.70
N PHE A 174 -5.10 -6.70 -7.92
CA PHE A 174 -5.88 -7.17 -9.06
C PHE A 174 -5.21 -8.37 -9.75
N GLN A 175 -6.03 -9.30 -10.22
CA GLN A 175 -5.70 -10.32 -11.19
C GLN A 175 -6.77 -10.30 -12.29
N GLY A 176 -6.49 -9.59 -13.38
CA GLY A 176 -7.53 -9.21 -14.34
C GLY A 176 -8.56 -8.29 -13.66
N ASN A 177 -9.85 -8.63 -13.76
CA ASN A 177 -10.94 -7.91 -13.11
C ASN A 177 -11.19 -8.36 -11.66
N ALA A 178 -10.65 -9.51 -11.29
CA ALA A 178 -10.79 -10.06 -9.95
C ALA A 178 -9.76 -9.44 -8.99
N VAL A 179 -10.05 -9.50 -7.69
CA VAL A 179 -9.17 -9.06 -6.61
C VAL A 179 -8.91 -10.19 -5.63
N MET A 180 -7.77 -10.11 -4.95
CA MET A 180 -7.40 -10.98 -3.85
C MET A 180 -6.65 -10.18 -2.78
N PRO A 181 -6.57 -10.65 -1.52
CA PRO A 181 -5.75 -10.01 -0.50
C PRO A 181 -4.32 -9.79 -1.01
N LEU A 182 -3.72 -8.65 -0.67
CA LEU A 182 -2.35 -8.33 -1.10
C LEU A 182 -1.37 -9.40 -0.60
N CYS A 183 -1.54 -9.82 0.64
CA CYS A 183 -0.70 -10.79 1.35
C CYS A 183 -1.49 -11.53 2.45
N ASN A 184 -0.91 -12.60 2.99
CA ASN A 184 -1.58 -13.40 4.03
C ASN A 184 -1.78 -12.64 5.33
N LEU A 185 -0.92 -11.67 5.66
CA LEU A 185 -1.08 -10.83 6.85
C LEU A 185 -2.48 -10.21 6.91
N TYR A 186 -2.94 -9.64 5.80
CA TYR A 186 -4.26 -9.04 5.73
C TYR A 186 -5.37 -10.09 5.73
N ARG A 187 -5.19 -11.20 5.00
CA ARG A 187 -6.16 -12.30 5.00
C ARG A 187 -6.41 -12.80 6.43
N GLU A 188 -5.35 -13.18 7.13
CA GLU A 188 -5.42 -13.78 8.46
C GLU A 188 -5.98 -12.79 9.50
N TYR A 189 -5.48 -11.55 9.52
CA TYR A 189 -5.95 -10.56 10.48
C TYR A 189 -7.43 -10.19 10.32
N PHE A 190 -7.87 -9.97 9.07
CA PHE A 190 -9.24 -9.49 8.79
C PHE A 190 -10.27 -10.63 8.75
N CYS A 191 -9.90 -11.87 8.39
CA CYS A 191 -10.82 -13.01 8.48
C CYS A 191 -11.41 -13.19 9.89
N ASP A 192 -10.58 -13.01 10.92
CA ASP A 192 -11.01 -13.21 12.31
C ASP A 192 -11.85 -12.05 12.86
N ARG A 193 -11.81 -10.87 12.22
CA ARG A 193 -12.31 -9.60 12.79
C ARG A 193 -13.44 -8.96 12.01
N LEU A 194 -13.58 -9.25 10.71
CA LEU A 194 -14.69 -8.75 9.90
C LEU A 194 -15.87 -9.71 10.00
#